data_AF-A0A9P9SKS2-F1
#
_entry.id   AF-A0A9P9SKS2-F1
#
_cell.length_a   1.000
_cell.length_b   1.000
_cell.length_c   1.000
_cell.angle_alpha   90.00
_cell.angle_beta   90.00
_cell.angle_gamma   90.00
#
_symmetry.space_group_name_H-M   'P 1'
#
loop_
_entity.id
_entity.type
_entity.pdbx_description
1 polymer ?
#
loop_
_entity_poly.entity_id
_entity_poly.type
_entity_poly.pdbx_seq_one_letter_code
_entity_poly.pdbx_strand_id
1 'polypeptide(L)'
;MLSLVTSLALFAGANGLRNTQPNLQTRSLDSHKFARQLPANATGLKTITTPQNVTIRYKEPGKEGVCETTPGVNSYSGYIDLDENSHTFFWFFEARNNPKEAPITLWLNGGPGSDSLIGLFEELGPCNITANLTTQVNPYSWTEVSNMLFLSQPLGVGFSYGSEGEGSLDPAGTYQNSSINGVQGRYPVINASALDTTDLSAAAAWHVLQGFLGGLPQLDSNITSKEFNLWTESYGGHYGPAFFNYFYEQNEMIANGSSQGIQLNFNTLGVINGIIDEYTQAPYYPEFAVNNTYGIKAVNDTVYNYQKFALNMILGCLDQISLCRATNRTTLSDQAICTEAANMCRDSVESPYYYYSGRGVYDIRHPADDPTPPSYYVDYLNLDSTRNALGVNLNYSQSNNEVYYAFQQTGDFVYPNFIEDLEMLLNNSVRVSLIYGDADYICNWFGGQAVSLGVNYTHKEEFAAAGYEPFMVDGTEYGEVRQRGNFSFTRVYEAGHEVPYYQPVASLELFRRTLLGLDLADGNLKISGNYSTEGTANSTHTESFVALPSTSSSEASGSSTSSSSAAAVTTVAPQVIEW
;
A
#
# COMPACT_ATOMS: atom_id res chain seq x y z
N MET A 1 5.68 -39.46 32.16
CA MET A 1 6.82 -39.72 33.09
C MET A 1 7.81 -40.64 32.38
N LEU A 2 9.12 -40.34 32.49
CA LEU A 2 10.31 -40.97 31.87
C LEU A 2 10.70 -40.55 30.43
N SER A 3 11.21 -39.33 30.30
CA SER A 3 12.64 -38.94 30.21
C SER A 3 13.71 -39.79 29.49
N LEU A 4 14.46 -39.09 28.62
CA LEU A 4 15.93 -38.98 28.45
C LEU A 4 16.68 -39.71 27.27
N VAL A 5 17.07 -38.90 26.27
CA VAL A 5 18.47 -38.58 25.79
C VAL A 5 19.34 -39.72 25.21
N THR A 6 19.71 -39.70 23.91
CA THR A 6 20.96 -39.17 23.28
C THR A 6 20.92 -39.63 21.79
N SER A 7 21.48 -39.00 20.74
CA SER A 7 22.87 -38.63 20.46
C SER A 7 22.98 -37.85 19.14
N LEU A 8 24.02 -37.02 19.08
CA LEU A 8 24.54 -36.20 17.99
C LEU A 8 25.16 -37.00 16.81
N ALA A 9 25.25 -36.28 15.68
CA ALA A 9 26.29 -36.31 14.63
C ALA A 9 26.19 -37.30 13.46
N LEU A 10 26.01 -36.74 12.25
CA LEU A 10 26.79 -37.07 11.05
C LEU A 10 26.56 -36.00 9.96
N PHE A 11 27.45 -35.00 9.93
CA PHE A 11 27.75 -34.23 8.72
C PHE A 11 28.96 -34.88 8.05
N ALA A 12 28.80 -35.35 6.81
CA ALA A 12 29.79 -35.24 5.72
C ALA A 12 29.32 -36.05 4.50
N GLY A 13 29.21 -35.38 3.34
CA GLY A 13 29.41 -36.03 2.05
C GLY A 13 28.26 -35.87 1.04
N ALA A 14 28.26 -34.76 0.31
CA ALA A 14 27.90 -34.74 -1.11
C ALA A 14 28.29 -33.38 -1.74
N ASN A 15 29.56 -33.27 -2.15
CA ASN A 15 29.93 -32.32 -3.21
C ASN A 15 29.35 -32.86 -4.52
N GLY A 16 28.57 -32.05 -5.23
CA GLY A 16 28.22 -32.29 -6.63
C GLY A 16 26.74 -32.50 -6.92
N LEU A 17 25.92 -31.47 -6.70
CA LEU A 17 24.66 -31.29 -7.42
C LEU A 17 24.61 -29.85 -7.92
N ARG A 18 24.97 -29.64 -9.18
CA ARG A 18 24.59 -28.43 -9.92
C ARG A 18 23.07 -28.52 -10.10
N ASN A 19 22.34 -27.90 -9.17
CA ASN A 19 20.90 -27.82 -9.23
C ASN A 19 20.55 -26.74 -10.28
N THR A 20 20.06 -27.18 -11.43
CA THR A 20 19.35 -26.32 -12.37
C THR A 20 18.02 -25.93 -11.72
N GLN A 21 18.00 -24.80 -11.01
CA GLN A 21 16.77 -24.17 -10.56
C GLN A 21 15.93 -23.81 -11.79
N PRO A 22 14.64 -24.19 -11.86
CA PRO A 22 13.71 -23.50 -12.73
C PRO A 22 13.60 -22.05 -12.23
N ASN A 23 13.71 -21.11 -13.16
CA ASN A 23 13.74 -19.67 -12.96
C ASN A 23 12.88 -19.22 -11.77
N LEU A 24 13.55 -18.73 -10.73
CA LEU A 24 12.99 -17.71 -9.86
C LEU A 24 12.56 -16.57 -10.80
N GLN A 25 11.28 -16.47 -11.12
CA GLN A 25 10.70 -15.20 -11.51
C GLN A 25 10.58 -14.36 -10.23
N THR A 26 11.73 -13.98 -9.66
CA THR A 26 11.88 -12.58 -9.29
C THR A 26 11.35 -11.81 -10.48
N ARG A 27 10.39 -10.91 -10.29
CA ARG A 27 10.11 -9.87 -11.29
C ARG A 27 11.46 -9.53 -11.92
N SER A 28 11.52 -9.65 -13.24
CA SER A 28 12.64 -9.14 -14.03
C SER A 28 13.14 -7.93 -13.27
N LEU A 29 14.36 -7.98 -12.76
CA LEU A 29 15.13 -6.77 -12.57
C LEU A 29 15.01 -6.15 -13.95
N ASP A 30 14.02 -5.26 -14.12
CA ASP A 30 13.85 -4.51 -15.34
C ASP A 30 15.24 -4.08 -15.71
N SER A 31 15.57 -4.22 -16.98
CA SER A 31 16.86 -3.82 -17.51
C SER A 31 17.01 -2.32 -17.23
N HIS A 32 17.41 -1.98 -16.00
CA HIS A 32 17.54 -0.64 -15.51
C HIS A 32 18.55 -0.06 -16.46
N LYS A 33 18.15 0.99 -17.18
CA LYS A 33 18.95 1.52 -18.30
C LYS A 33 20.33 2.00 -17.84
N PHE A 34 20.56 2.09 -16.53
CA PHE A 34 21.77 2.57 -15.91
C PHE A 34 22.31 1.56 -14.88
N ALA A 35 23.62 1.33 -14.93
CA ALA A 35 24.33 0.65 -13.85
C ALA A 35 24.15 1.48 -12.57
N ARG A 36 23.71 0.84 -11.47
CA ARG A 36 23.59 1.52 -10.18
C ARG A 36 24.99 1.98 -9.75
N GLN A 37 25.17 3.29 -9.65
CA GLN A 37 26.39 3.93 -9.19
C GLN A 37 26.19 4.39 -7.74
N LEU A 38 27.30 4.53 -7.01
CA LEU A 38 27.30 5.15 -5.70
C LEU A 38 26.85 6.62 -5.84
N PRO A 39 25.70 7.02 -5.27
CA PRO A 39 25.18 8.38 -5.46
C PRO A 39 26.08 9.41 -4.80
N ALA A 40 26.19 10.59 -5.42
CA ALA A 40 26.84 11.74 -4.78
C ALA A 40 25.98 12.26 -3.61
N ASN A 41 26.62 12.87 -2.62
CA ASN A 41 25.89 13.59 -1.58
C ASN A 41 25.12 14.76 -2.20
N ALA A 42 23.86 14.94 -1.80
CA ALA A 42 23.04 16.04 -2.26
C ALA A 42 23.61 17.40 -1.82
N THR A 43 23.43 18.41 -2.67
CA THR A 43 23.98 19.76 -2.47
C THR A 43 22.88 20.81 -2.30
N GLY A 44 23.17 21.86 -1.54
CA GLY A 44 22.24 22.98 -1.35
C GLY A 44 20.99 22.63 -0.53
N LEU A 45 21.07 21.64 0.37
CA LEU A 45 20.02 21.38 1.35
C LEU A 45 19.84 22.59 2.27
N LYS A 46 18.59 22.94 2.52
CA LYS A 46 18.19 23.87 3.56
C LYS A 46 17.87 23.07 4.82
N THR A 47 18.04 23.69 5.99
CA THR A 47 17.74 23.07 7.28
C THR A 47 16.92 24.03 8.12
N ILE A 48 15.86 23.52 8.73
CA ILE A 48 15.10 24.20 9.78
C ILE A 48 15.00 23.29 11.01
N THR A 49 14.83 23.91 12.17
CA THR A 49 14.54 23.20 13.42
C THR A 49 13.15 23.62 13.88
N THR A 50 12.31 22.64 14.19
CA THR A 50 10.93 22.87 14.61
C THR A 50 10.87 23.26 16.09
N PRO A 51 9.76 23.83 16.57
CA PRO A 51 9.56 24.07 18.01
C PRO A 51 9.68 22.81 18.87
N GLN A 52 9.44 21.63 18.30
CA GLN A 52 9.55 20.32 18.94
C GLN A 52 10.99 19.76 18.89
N ASN A 53 11.97 20.56 18.47
CA ASN A 53 13.38 20.16 18.31
C ASN A 53 13.58 19.03 17.27
N VAL A 54 12.70 18.93 16.29
CA VAL A 54 12.86 18.07 15.11
C VAL A 54 13.63 18.86 14.05
N THR A 55 14.52 18.20 13.32
CA THR A 55 15.23 18.84 12.20
C THR A 55 14.56 18.47 10.88
N ILE A 56 14.31 19.44 10.01
CA ILE A 56 13.87 19.18 8.64
C ILE A 56 14.96 19.66 7.69
N ARG A 57 15.49 18.72 6.91
CA ARG A 57 16.40 18.98 5.79
C ARG A 57 15.60 18.94 4.51
N TYR A 58 15.64 19.98 3.68
CA TYR A 58 14.76 20.02 2.51
C TYR A 58 15.35 20.76 1.30
N LYS A 59 14.71 20.49 0.16
CA LYS A 59 14.87 21.12 -1.15
C LYS A 59 13.51 21.52 -1.70
N GLU A 60 13.49 22.21 -2.83
CA GLU A 60 12.26 22.67 -3.52
C GLU A 60 12.24 22.14 -4.96
N PRO A 61 11.93 20.85 -5.17
CA PRO A 61 12.14 20.17 -6.46
C PRO A 61 11.44 20.85 -7.65
N GLY A 62 10.23 21.38 -7.44
CA GLY A 62 9.49 22.11 -8.47
C GLY A 62 10.25 23.30 -9.06
N LYS A 63 11.06 24.01 -8.25
CA LYS A 63 11.92 25.12 -8.72
C LYS A 63 13.07 24.64 -9.60
N GLU A 64 13.43 23.37 -9.51
CA GLU A 64 14.45 22.70 -10.34
C GLU A 64 13.82 21.94 -11.52
N GLY A 65 12.50 22.08 -11.75
CA GLY A 65 11.80 21.44 -12.86
C GLY A 65 11.39 19.99 -12.59
N VAL A 66 11.41 19.54 -11.33
CA VAL A 66 11.06 18.19 -10.93
C VAL A 66 9.62 18.14 -10.43
N CYS A 67 8.78 17.42 -11.19
CA CYS A 67 7.39 17.13 -10.89
C CYS A 67 6.45 18.35 -10.93
N GLU A 68 6.04 18.87 -9.77
CA GLU A 68 5.11 20.01 -9.69
C GLU A 68 5.79 21.29 -10.16
N THR A 69 5.40 21.77 -11.34
CA THR A 69 5.98 22.94 -12.02
C THR A 69 4.95 24.02 -12.31
N THR A 70 3.74 23.88 -11.76
CA THR A 70 2.66 24.86 -11.89
C THR A 70 3.10 26.20 -11.28
N PRO A 71 3.01 27.32 -12.02
CA PRO A 71 3.44 28.61 -11.52
C PRO A 71 2.72 29.01 -10.22
N GLY A 72 3.51 29.31 -9.18
CA GLY A 72 2.98 29.76 -7.89
C GLY A 72 2.57 28.65 -6.92
N VAL A 73 2.79 27.38 -7.29
CA VAL A 73 2.59 26.21 -6.42
C VAL A 73 3.96 25.69 -6.00
N ASN A 74 4.24 25.61 -4.70
CA ASN A 74 5.52 25.07 -4.22
C ASN A 74 5.41 23.58 -3.86
N SER A 75 6.57 22.94 -3.88
CA SER A 75 6.77 21.57 -3.42
C SER A 75 8.05 21.51 -2.59
N TYR A 76 8.06 20.71 -1.53
CA TYR A 76 9.20 20.55 -0.64
C TYR A 76 9.47 19.06 -0.43
N SER A 77 10.72 18.64 -0.55
CA SER A 77 11.12 17.26 -0.28
C SER A 77 12.38 17.20 0.53
N GLY A 78 12.60 16.09 1.23
CA GLY A 78 13.80 15.83 1.99
C GLY A 78 13.50 14.97 3.20
N TYR A 79 14.15 15.25 4.33
CA TYR A 79 14.07 14.41 5.52
C TYR A 79 13.50 15.15 6.73
N ILE A 80 12.67 14.44 7.47
CA ILE A 80 12.29 14.77 8.85
C ILE A 80 13.16 13.89 9.75
N ASP A 81 14.10 14.51 10.45
CA ASP A 81 15.06 13.86 11.33
C ASP A 81 14.57 13.97 12.78
N LEU A 82 14.08 12.86 13.34
CA LEU A 82 13.63 12.80 14.73
C LEU A 82 14.81 12.66 15.71
N ASP A 83 15.83 11.89 15.31
CA ASP A 83 17.08 11.69 16.02
C ASP A 83 18.21 11.33 15.05
N GLU A 84 19.35 10.86 15.58
CA GLU A 84 20.54 10.49 14.79
C GLU A 84 20.37 9.22 13.92
N ASN A 85 19.30 8.44 14.13
CA ASN A 85 19.03 7.17 13.45
C ASN A 85 17.60 7.11 12.89
N SER A 86 16.91 8.23 12.72
CA SER A 86 15.51 8.27 12.32
C SER A 86 15.27 9.38 11.29
N HIS A 87 15.56 9.06 10.02
CA HIS A 87 15.46 9.99 8.89
C HIS A 87 14.33 9.56 7.95
N THR A 88 13.16 10.18 8.11
CA THR A 88 11.99 9.84 7.26
C THR A 88 11.92 10.77 6.07
N PHE A 89 11.92 10.21 4.86
CA PHE A 89 11.75 10.98 3.63
C PHE A 89 10.29 11.42 3.49
N PHE A 90 10.11 12.67 3.08
CA PHE A 90 8.81 13.22 2.74
C PHE A 90 8.86 13.95 1.40
N TRP A 91 7.72 14.02 0.73
CA TRP A 91 7.49 14.97 -0.34
C TRP A 91 6.12 15.61 -0.18
N PHE A 92 6.13 16.92 0.05
CA PHE A 92 4.96 17.74 0.24
C PHE A 92 4.69 18.63 -0.98
N PHE A 93 3.42 18.77 -1.32
CA PHE A 93 2.93 19.63 -2.40
C PHE A 93 1.81 20.53 -1.89
N GLU A 94 1.91 21.81 -2.19
CA GLU A 94 0.81 22.75 -2.01
C GLU A 94 -0.40 22.35 -2.88
N ALA A 95 -1.60 22.62 -2.39
CA ALA A 95 -2.79 22.55 -3.21
C ALA A 95 -2.67 23.57 -4.36
N ARG A 96 -3.01 23.17 -5.58
CA ARG A 96 -3.05 24.07 -6.75
C ARG A 96 -4.13 25.13 -6.61
N ASN A 97 -5.21 24.80 -5.89
CA ASN A 97 -6.31 25.72 -5.60
C ASN A 97 -6.38 26.01 -4.10
N ASN A 98 -6.22 27.29 -3.74
CA ASN A 98 -6.32 27.80 -2.36
C ASN A 98 -5.43 27.06 -1.32
N PRO A 99 -4.09 26.93 -1.55
CA PRO A 99 -3.21 26.18 -0.65
C PRO A 99 -3.23 26.67 0.80
N LYS A 100 -3.52 27.97 1.01
CA LYS A 100 -3.64 28.58 2.34
C LYS A 100 -4.68 27.91 3.25
N GLU A 101 -5.83 27.54 2.69
CA GLU A 101 -6.99 27.03 3.44
C GLU A 101 -7.33 25.57 3.08
N ALA A 102 -6.80 25.05 1.97
CA ALA A 102 -6.97 23.66 1.59
C ALA A 102 -6.53 22.71 2.72
N PRO A 103 -7.24 21.58 2.93
CA PRO A 103 -6.89 20.62 3.97
C PRO A 103 -5.53 19.98 3.69
N ILE A 104 -4.90 19.45 4.74
CA ILE A 104 -3.69 18.65 4.66
C ILE A 104 -4.11 17.19 4.59
N THR A 105 -3.62 16.48 3.58
CA THR A 105 -3.85 15.04 3.42
C THR A 105 -2.53 14.30 3.44
N LEU A 106 -2.41 13.33 4.35
CA LEU A 106 -1.33 12.35 4.34
C LEU A 106 -1.73 11.17 3.45
N TRP A 107 -0.87 10.82 2.50
CA TRP A 107 -1.01 9.63 1.65
C TRP A 107 0.02 8.57 2.04
N LEU A 108 -0.44 7.32 2.21
CA LEU A 108 0.39 6.15 2.48
C LEU A 108 0.05 4.99 1.54
N ASN A 109 1.02 4.51 0.75
CA ASN A 109 0.91 3.19 0.12
C ASN A 109 1.12 2.06 1.16
N GLY A 110 1.00 0.81 0.72
CA GLY A 110 0.97 -0.38 1.58
C GLY A 110 2.29 -1.18 1.63
N GLY A 111 2.20 -2.43 1.16
CA GLY A 111 3.29 -3.40 1.18
C GLY A 111 3.00 -4.60 2.09
N PRO A 112 3.37 -4.56 3.38
CA PRO A 112 4.01 -3.47 4.11
C PRO A 112 5.47 -3.27 3.68
N GLY A 113 5.93 -2.02 3.71
CA GLY A 113 7.31 -1.68 3.33
C GLY A 113 7.45 -1.14 1.90
N SER A 114 6.35 -0.76 1.26
CA SER A 114 6.32 -0.09 -0.04
C SER A 114 6.20 1.42 0.12
N ASP A 115 6.85 2.15 -0.77
CA ASP A 115 6.97 3.59 -0.65
C ASP A 115 5.75 4.34 -1.20
N SER A 116 5.34 5.40 -0.51
CA SER A 116 4.28 6.33 -0.91
C SER A 116 4.57 7.10 -2.20
N LEU A 117 5.79 7.00 -2.73
CA LEU A 117 6.12 7.53 -4.05
C LEU A 117 5.53 6.71 -5.21
N ILE A 118 5.04 5.49 -4.95
CA ILE A 118 4.15 4.74 -5.86
C ILE A 118 2.95 5.63 -6.19
N GLY A 119 2.15 6.00 -5.17
CA GLY A 119 0.97 6.81 -5.38
C GLY A 119 1.25 8.24 -5.84
N LEU A 120 2.44 8.77 -5.56
CA LEU A 120 2.85 10.04 -6.15
C LEU A 120 2.97 9.94 -7.68
N PHE A 121 3.66 8.93 -8.21
CA PHE A 121 4.06 8.90 -9.61
C PHE A 121 3.22 8.01 -10.53
N GLU A 122 2.57 6.97 -9.99
CA GLU A 122 1.72 6.05 -10.76
C GLU A 122 0.24 6.44 -10.65
N GLU A 123 -0.16 7.06 -9.53
CA GLU A 123 -1.58 7.20 -9.20
C GLU A 123 -2.10 8.66 -9.24
N LEU A 124 -1.83 9.43 -8.18
CA LEU A 124 -2.62 10.60 -7.79
C LEU A 124 -1.79 11.85 -7.52
N GLY A 125 -0.47 11.75 -7.60
CA GLY A 125 0.43 12.89 -7.40
C GLY A 125 0.40 13.88 -8.57
N PRO A 126 1.12 15.01 -8.44
CA PRO A 126 1.00 16.15 -9.35
C PRO A 126 1.61 15.93 -10.72
N CYS A 127 2.37 14.84 -10.91
CA CYS A 127 3.01 14.53 -12.16
C CYS A 127 3.13 13.02 -12.41
N ASN A 128 3.22 12.67 -13.69
CA ASN A 128 3.53 11.32 -14.15
C ASN A 128 4.92 11.31 -14.80
N ILE A 129 5.59 10.15 -14.75
CA ILE A 129 6.89 9.96 -15.40
C ILE A 129 6.72 9.28 -16.75
N THR A 130 7.31 9.86 -17.80
CA THR A 130 7.29 9.29 -19.14
C THR A 130 8.40 8.25 -19.33
N ALA A 131 8.29 7.42 -20.38
CA ALA A 131 9.33 6.47 -20.78
C ALA A 131 10.70 7.12 -21.10
N ASN A 132 10.73 8.44 -21.31
CA ASN A 132 11.95 9.23 -21.52
C ASN A 132 12.54 9.80 -20.21
N LEU A 133 12.00 9.40 -19.05
CA LEU A 133 12.41 9.85 -17.71
C LEU A 133 12.26 11.37 -17.54
N THR A 134 11.14 11.90 -18.01
CA THR A 134 10.74 13.30 -17.82
C THR A 134 9.37 13.37 -17.17
N THR A 135 9.12 14.44 -16.42
CA THR A 135 7.84 14.67 -15.73
C THR A 135 6.81 15.30 -16.69
N GLN A 136 5.55 14.91 -16.53
CA GLN A 136 4.38 15.58 -17.12
C GLN A 136 3.38 15.91 -16.03
N VAL A 137 2.77 17.09 -16.07
CA VAL A 137 1.74 17.48 -15.08
C VAL A 137 0.54 16.54 -15.20
N ASN A 138 0.09 16.00 -14.06
CA ASN A 138 -1.13 15.22 -13.94
C ASN A 138 -2.32 16.17 -13.72
N PRO A 139 -3.27 16.31 -14.67
CA PRO A 139 -4.42 17.19 -14.54
C PRO A 139 -5.48 16.68 -13.55
N TYR A 140 -5.37 15.43 -13.11
CA TYR A 140 -6.30 14.78 -12.18
C TYR A 140 -5.65 14.50 -10.82
N SER A 141 -4.60 15.24 -10.48
CA SER A 141 -3.93 15.08 -9.21
C SER A 141 -4.83 15.48 -8.04
N TRP A 142 -4.69 14.78 -6.92
CA TRP A 142 -5.33 15.16 -5.67
C TRP A 142 -4.82 16.50 -5.10
N THR A 143 -3.67 16.99 -5.57
CA THR A 143 -3.21 18.35 -5.27
C THR A 143 -4.13 19.43 -5.85
N GLU A 144 -5.09 19.11 -6.71
CA GLU A 144 -6.11 20.07 -7.14
C GLU A 144 -6.93 20.61 -5.96
N VAL A 145 -7.11 19.85 -4.88
CA VAL A 145 -8.02 20.21 -3.78
C VAL A 145 -7.45 20.06 -2.37
N SER A 146 -6.23 19.54 -2.22
CA SER A 146 -5.59 19.34 -0.91
C SER A 146 -4.09 19.60 -0.96
N ASN A 147 -3.54 20.09 0.16
CA ASN A 147 -2.10 20.07 0.41
C ASN A 147 -1.69 18.62 0.71
N MET A 148 -0.92 17.99 -0.18
CA MET A 148 -0.62 16.56 -0.12
C MET A 148 0.75 16.31 0.49
N LEU A 149 0.82 15.41 1.49
CA LEU A 149 2.05 14.90 2.08
C LEU A 149 2.19 13.41 1.73
N PHE A 150 3.20 13.07 0.94
CA PHE A 150 3.62 11.69 0.69
C PHE A 150 4.75 11.33 1.64
N LEU A 151 4.60 10.23 2.39
CA LEU A 151 5.55 9.84 3.42
C LEU A 151 6.11 8.44 3.17
N SER A 152 7.43 8.32 3.07
CA SER A 152 8.10 7.03 2.93
C SER A 152 8.19 6.35 4.31
N GLN A 153 7.20 5.51 4.63
CA GLN A 153 7.09 4.85 5.93
C GLN A 153 6.77 3.36 5.75
N PRO A 154 7.18 2.48 6.68
CA PRO A 154 8.02 2.72 7.86
C PRO A 154 9.49 3.09 7.54
N LEU A 155 10.31 3.29 8.57
CA LEU A 155 11.73 3.61 8.40
C LEU A 155 12.44 2.50 7.57
N GLY A 156 13.23 2.88 6.56
CA GLY A 156 13.89 1.96 5.62
C GLY A 156 13.21 1.85 4.25
N VAL A 157 11.99 2.33 4.13
CA VAL A 157 11.22 2.34 2.88
C VAL A 157 11.63 3.52 2.00
N GLY A 158 11.75 3.30 0.69
CA GLY A 158 12.09 4.35 -0.27
C GLY A 158 13.44 4.99 0.04
N PHE A 159 13.42 6.29 0.33
CA PHE A 159 14.60 7.02 0.78
C PHE A 159 14.73 7.12 2.30
N SER A 160 13.75 6.67 3.09
CA SER A 160 13.83 6.71 4.56
C SER A 160 14.89 5.74 5.08
N TYR A 161 15.66 6.13 6.10
CA TYR A 161 16.77 5.31 6.60
C TYR A 161 17.08 5.57 8.08
N GLY A 162 17.65 4.57 8.74
CA GLY A 162 18.28 4.75 10.04
C GLY A 162 19.74 5.15 9.91
N SER A 163 20.50 4.35 9.18
CA SER A 163 21.86 4.68 8.73
C SER A 163 22.03 4.39 7.24
N GLU A 164 23.07 4.94 6.61
CA GLU A 164 23.35 4.71 5.19
C GLU A 164 24.45 3.64 5.04
N GLY A 165 24.23 2.67 4.13
CA GLY A 165 25.17 1.59 3.88
C GLY A 165 25.62 1.52 2.42
N GLU A 166 26.94 1.52 2.19
CA GLU A 166 27.51 1.21 0.87
C GLU A 166 27.57 -0.30 0.65
N GLY A 167 26.93 -0.78 -0.41
CA GLY A 167 26.77 -2.21 -0.66
C GLY A 167 25.93 -2.51 -1.88
N SER A 168 25.17 -3.59 -1.84
CA SER A 168 24.28 -4.06 -2.91
C SER A 168 22.95 -4.54 -2.33
N LEU A 169 21.93 -4.72 -3.16
CA LEU A 169 20.76 -5.52 -2.79
C LEU A 169 20.94 -6.95 -3.31
N ASP A 170 20.54 -7.94 -2.54
CA ASP A 170 20.43 -9.32 -3.02
C ASP A 170 19.19 -9.51 -3.93
N PRO A 171 19.00 -10.70 -4.55
CA PRO A 171 17.82 -10.93 -5.40
C PRO A 171 16.48 -10.81 -4.66
N ALA A 172 16.50 -10.92 -3.33
CA ALA A 172 15.35 -10.70 -2.46
C ALA A 172 15.27 -9.25 -1.99
N GLY A 173 15.96 -8.29 -2.62
CA GLY A 173 15.85 -6.86 -2.30
C GLY A 173 16.41 -6.46 -0.93
N THR A 174 17.12 -7.35 -0.24
CA THR A 174 17.68 -7.09 1.09
C THR A 174 19.09 -6.52 0.99
N TYR A 175 19.43 -5.57 1.87
CA TYR A 175 20.74 -4.94 1.87
C TYR A 175 21.86 -5.92 2.23
N GLN A 176 22.91 -5.91 1.43
CA GLN A 176 24.14 -6.67 1.64
C GLN A 176 25.31 -5.71 1.72
N ASN A 177 26.08 -5.82 2.81
CA ASN A 177 27.28 -5.02 3.01
C ASN A 177 28.28 -5.21 1.86
N SER A 178 29.04 -4.16 1.54
CA SER A 178 30.09 -4.16 0.50
C SER A 178 31.09 -5.32 0.56
N SER A 179 31.29 -5.94 1.72
CA SER A 179 32.16 -7.11 1.89
C SER A 179 31.65 -8.37 1.17
N ILE A 180 30.37 -8.44 0.83
CA ILE A 180 29.72 -9.62 0.24
C ILE A 180 29.78 -9.56 -1.30
N ASN A 181 29.24 -8.48 -1.89
CA ASN A 181 29.10 -8.32 -3.35
C ASN A 181 29.66 -6.98 -3.89
N GLY A 182 30.54 -6.32 -3.13
CA GLY A 182 31.09 -5.02 -3.48
C GLY A 182 30.09 -3.87 -3.33
N VAL A 183 30.49 -2.67 -3.76
CA VAL A 183 29.65 -1.47 -3.75
C VAL A 183 28.97 -1.33 -5.10
N GLN A 184 27.63 -1.42 -5.09
CA GLN A 184 26.75 -1.18 -6.23
C GLN A 184 25.84 0.03 -6.00
N GLY A 185 25.79 0.54 -4.77
CA GLY A 185 24.98 1.68 -4.41
C GLY A 185 25.10 2.03 -2.94
N ARG A 186 24.26 2.97 -2.52
CA ARG A 186 24.02 3.33 -1.13
C ARG A 186 22.55 3.09 -0.80
N TYR A 187 22.30 2.35 0.27
CA TYR A 187 20.95 1.90 0.64
C TYR A 187 20.64 2.21 2.11
N PRO A 188 19.36 2.26 2.48
CA PRO A 188 18.95 2.28 3.87
C PRO A 188 19.48 1.08 4.65
N VAL A 189 19.93 1.32 5.87
CA VAL A 189 20.26 0.30 6.86
C VAL A 189 19.45 0.59 8.12
N ILE A 190 18.66 -0.41 8.54
CA ILE A 190 17.68 -0.27 9.61
C ILE A 190 17.71 -1.49 10.54
N ASN A 191 17.07 -1.34 11.70
CA ASN A 191 16.60 -2.47 12.49
C ASN A 191 15.10 -2.67 12.19
N ALA A 192 14.76 -3.51 11.22
CA ALA A 192 13.38 -3.69 10.77
C ALA A 192 12.44 -4.17 11.89
N SER A 193 12.94 -4.98 12.83
CA SER A 193 12.19 -5.45 14.01
C SER A 193 11.90 -4.37 15.06
N ALA A 194 12.32 -3.12 14.85
CA ALA A 194 11.98 -2.01 15.74
C ALA A 194 10.59 -1.41 15.47
N LEU A 195 10.08 -1.56 14.24
CA LEU A 195 8.80 -1.02 13.77
C LEU A 195 8.04 -2.09 12.96
N ASP A 196 8.00 -3.31 13.47
CA ASP A 196 7.52 -4.52 12.76
C ASP A 196 6.04 -4.86 13.00
N THR A 197 5.28 -3.88 13.51
CA THR A 197 3.82 -3.93 13.57
C THR A 197 3.23 -2.60 13.10
N THR A 198 1.98 -2.66 12.67
CA THR A 198 1.21 -1.49 12.27
C THR A 198 1.07 -0.49 13.43
N ASP A 199 0.86 -0.95 14.66
CA ASP A 199 0.72 -0.08 15.84
C ASP A 199 2.01 0.68 16.18
N LEU A 200 3.17 0.02 16.06
CA LEU A 200 4.47 0.67 16.24
C LEU A 200 4.74 1.70 15.15
N SER A 201 4.36 1.37 13.91
CA SER A 201 4.49 2.27 12.77
C SER A 201 3.56 3.48 12.88
N ALA A 202 2.35 3.32 13.43
CA ALA A 202 1.44 4.42 13.76
C ALA A 202 2.10 5.41 14.73
N ALA A 203 2.68 4.91 15.82
CA ALA A 203 3.37 5.76 16.79
C ALA A 203 4.55 6.53 16.16
N ALA A 204 5.37 5.86 15.35
CA ALA A 204 6.48 6.51 14.65
C ALA A 204 5.98 7.58 13.66
N ALA A 205 4.99 7.24 12.83
CA ALA A 205 4.42 8.15 11.84
C ALA A 205 3.78 9.39 12.50
N TRP A 206 3.18 9.26 13.68
CA TRP A 206 2.66 10.40 14.44
C TRP A 206 3.75 11.40 14.81
N HIS A 207 4.89 10.92 15.32
CA HIS A 207 6.02 11.78 15.66
C HIS A 207 6.60 12.49 14.42
N VAL A 208 6.70 11.77 13.30
CA VAL A 208 7.12 12.35 12.02
C VAL A 208 6.14 13.42 11.54
N LEU A 209 4.83 13.14 11.57
CA LEU A 209 3.79 14.09 11.19
C LEU A 209 3.80 15.35 12.06
N GLN A 210 3.90 15.20 13.38
CA GLN A 210 4.01 16.34 14.31
C GLN A 210 5.28 17.15 14.08
N GLY A 211 6.39 16.49 13.77
CA GLY A 211 7.63 17.12 13.34
C GLY A 211 7.44 17.95 12.07
N PHE A 212 6.90 17.35 11.01
CA PHE A 212 6.59 18.03 9.75
C PHE A 212 5.71 19.27 9.96
N LEU A 213 4.58 19.10 10.65
CA LEU A 213 3.62 20.18 10.93
C LEU A 213 4.25 21.31 11.76
N GLY A 214 5.19 20.99 12.65
CA GLY A 214 5.96 21.99 13.40
C GLY A 214 6.91 22.82 12.55
N GLY A 215 7.38 22.26 11.45
CA GLY A 215 8.21 22.95 10.46
C GLY A 215 7.43 23.62 9.34
N LEU A 216 6.18 23.22 9.10
CA LEU A 216 5.37 23.70 7.97
C LEU A 216 5.30 25.24 7.88
N PRO A 217 5.09 26.02 8.97
CA PRO A 217 5.09 27.48 8.89
C PRO A 217 6.43 28.11 8.48
N GLN A 218 7.55 27.38 8.62
CA GLN A 218 8.88 27.80 8.17
C GLN A 218 9.16 27.37 6.72
N LEU A 219 8.52 26.29 6.24
CA LEU A 219 8.57 25.85 4.85
C LEU A 219 7.69 26.76 3.99
N ASP A 220 6.42 26.90 4.36
CA ASP A 220 5.48 27.85 3.79
C ASP A 220 4.57 28.46 4.88
N SER A 221 4.80 29.73 5.19
CA SER A 221 4.01 30.49 6.17
C SER A 221 2.58 30.80 5.73
N ASN A 222 2.24 30.59 4.45
CA ASN A 222 0.89 30.85 3.95
C ASN A 222 -0.10 29.74 4.29
N ILE A 223 0.35 28.51 4.54
CA ILE A 223 -0.52 27.39 4.87
C ILE A 223 -0.98 27.53 6.32
N THR A 224 -2.29 27.67 6.50
CA THR A 224 -2.91 27.91 7.82
C THR A 224 -3.93 26.85 8.22
N SER A 225 -4.28 25.95 7.30
CA SER A 225 -5.25 24.89 7.55
C SER A 225 -4.79 23.93 8.63
N LYS A 226 -5.76 23.47 9.42
CA LYS A 226 -5.60 22.38 10.41
C LYS A 226 -6.47 21.18 10.09
N GLU A 227 -7.27 21.26 9.03
CA GLU A 227 -8.08 20.14 8.55
C GLU A 227 -7.16 19.03 8.07
N PHE A 228 -7.33 17.84 8.64
CA PHE A 228 -6.46 16.69 8.40
C PHE A 228 -7.25 15.51 7.87
N ASN A 229 -6.70 14.89 6.83
CA ASN A 229 -7.18 13.64 6.27
C ASN A 229 -6.03 12.64 6.18
N LEU A 230 -6.38 11.35 6.28
CA LEU A 230 -5.48 10.25 5.99
C LEU A 230 -6.09 9.43 4.86
N TRP A 231 -5.28 9.14 3.85
CA TRP A 231 -5.67 8.28 2.75
C TRP A 231 -4.60 7.21 2.53
N THR A 232 -5.05 5.98 2.32
CA THR A 232 -4.17 4.83 2.23
C THR A 232 -4.61 3.84 1.15
N GLU A 233 -3.71 2.94 0.74
CA GLU A 233 -4.00 1.88 -0.24
C GLU A 233 -3.37 0.52 0.16
N SER A 234 -3.96 -0.61 -0.25
CA SER A 234 -3.36 -1.96 -0.11
C SER A 234 -3.28 -2.40 1.36
N TYR A 235 -2.08 -2.75 1.85
CA TYR A 235 -1.78 -2.88 3.29
C TYR A 235 -2.09 -1.59 4.08
N GLY A 236 -2.31 -0.48 3.37
CA GLY A 236 -2.95 0.71 3.88
C GLY A 236 -4.32 0.48 4.51
N GLY A 237 -4.99 -0.65 4.26
CA GLY A 237 -6.17 -1.06 5.02
C GLY A 237 -5.86 -1.47 6.49
N HIS A 238 -4.62 -1.86 6.80
CA HIS A 238 -4.10 -1.99 8.16
C HIS A 238 -3.70 -0.61 8.70
N TYR A 239 -2.87 0.12 7.94
CA TYR A 239 -2.35 1.42 8.36
C TYR A 239 -3.45 2.45 8.59
N GLY A 240 -4.42 2.55 7.70
CA GLY A 240 -5.47 3.58 7.71
C GLY A 240 -6.23 3.63 9.03
N PRO A 241 -6.95 2.57 9.42
CA PRO A 241 -7.66 2.51 10.69
C PRO A 241 -6.76 2.71 11.90
N ALA A 242 -5.65 1.96 12.02
CA ALA A 242 -4.78 2.01 13.18
C ALA A 242 -4.08 3.36 13.35
N PHE A 243 -3.53 3.93 12.27
CA PHE A 243 -2.86 5.23 12.31
C PHE A 243 -3.86 6.32 12.63
N PHE A 244 -5.04 6.32 11.99
CA PHE A 244 -6.04 7.34 12.25
C PHE A 244 -6.51 7.29 13.70
N ASN A 245 -6.79 6.10 14.23
CA ASN A 245 -7.21 5.95 15.62
C ASN A 245 -6.12 6.43 16.59
N TYR A 246 -4.87 5.98 16.42
CA TYR A 246 -3.75 6.44 17.24
C TYR A 246 -3.57 7.97 17.16
N PHE A 247 -3.57 8.54 15.95
CA PHE A 247 -3.44 9.99 15.73
C PHE A 247 -4.58 10.76 16.40
N TYR A 248 -5.80 10.24 16.33
CA TYR A 248 -6.97 10.83 16.94
C TYR A 248 -6.86 10.85 18.47
N GLU A 249 -6.46 9.74 19.09
CA GLU A 249 -6.21 9.67 20.54
C GLU A 249 -5.13 10.66 20.99
N GLN A 250 -4.01 10.72 20.26
CA GLN A 250 -2.95 11.69 20.55
C GLN A 250 -3.45 13.14 20.39
N ASN A 251 -4.29 13.41 19.40
CA ASN A 251 -4.89 14.71 19.19
C ASN A 251 -5.84 15.12 20.33
N GLU A 252 -6.62 14.19 20.87
CA GLU A 252 -7.46 14.42 22.06
C GLU A 252 -6.62 14.74 23.30
N MET A 253 -5.47 14.07 23.47
CA MET A 253 -4.51 14.40 24.52
C MET A 253 -3.89 15.79 24.35
N ILE A 254 -3.65 16.24 23.12
CA ILE A 254 -3.20 17.61 22.86
C ILE A 254 -4.33 18.60 23.19
N ALA A 255 -5.55 18.32 22.73
CA ALA A 255 -6.72 19.18 22.93
C ALA A 255 -7.04 19.41 24.42
N ASN A 256 -6.87 18.38 25.24
CA ASN A 256 -7.09 18.46 26.69
C ASN A 256 -5.85 18.92 27.50
N GLY A 257 -4.72 19.15 26.82
CA GLY A 257 -3.47 19.63 27.41
C GLY A 257 -2.62 18.57 28.13
N SER A 258 -2.94 17.29 28.01
CA SER A 258 -2.14 16.19 28.60
C SER A 258 -0.91 15.81 27.76
N SER A 259 -0.89 16.21 26.48
CA SER A 259 0.27 16.05 25.59
C SER A 259 0.58 17.37 24.88
N GLN A 260 1.83 17.53 24.43
CA GLN A 260 2.23 18.67 23.62
C GLN A 260 2.21 18.30 22.14
N GLY A 261 1.71 19.21 21.30
CA GLY A 261 1.72 19.03 19.86
C GLY A 261 0.84 20.04 19.14
N ILE A 262 0.71 19.83 17.84
CA ILE A 262 -0.16 20.61 16.96
C ILE A 262 -1.49 19.86 16.88
N GLN A 263 -2.51 20.46 17.49
CA GLN A 263 -3.87 19.98 17.37
C GLN A 263 -4.39 20.18 15.94
N LEU A 264 -4.97 19.12 15.39
CA LEU A 264 -5.59 19.05 14.07
C LEU A 264 -7.10 18.86 14.17
N ASN A 265 -7.79 19.20 13.09
CA ASN A 265 -9.22 18.93 12.89
C ASN A 265 -9.33 17.68 12.02
N PHE A 266 -9.57 16.53 12.64
CA PHE A 266 -9.67 15.25 11.94
C PHE A 266 -10.97 15.17 11.14
N ASN A 267 -10.85 14.84 9.85
CA ASN A 267 -11.95 14.98 8.92
C ASN A 267 -12.28 13.70 8.15
N THR A 268 -11.30 13.10 7.46
CA THR A 268 -11.54 11.95 6.55
C THR A 268 -10.47 10.86 6.69
N LEU A 269 -10.91 9.60 6.80
CA LEU A 269 -10.14 8.41 6.47
C LEU A 269 -10.63 7.85 5.12
N GLY A 270 -9.75 7.75 4.13
CA GLY A 270 -10.03 7.02 2.89
C GLY A 270 -9.12 5.81 2.75
N VAL A 271 -9.67 4.69 2.27
CA VAL A 271 -8.91 3.46 2.01
C VAL A 271 -9.26 2.96 0.62
N ILE A 272 -8.26 2.91 -0.26
CA ILE A 272 -8.36 2.35 -1.62
C ILE A 272 -7.89 0.89 -1.57
N ASN A 273 -8.66 -0.04 -2.13
CA ASN A 273 -8.29 -1.44 -2.31
C ASN A 273 -7.56 -2.03 -1.09
N GLY A 274 -8.17 -1.90 0.09
CA GLY A 274 -7.52 -2.21 1.36
C GLY A 274 -7.67 -3.66 1.81
N ILE A 275 -6.65 -4.19 2.48
CA ILE A 275 -6.81 -5.34 3.38
C ILE A 275 -7.05 -4.78 4.77
N ILE A 276 -8.24 -4.96 5.34
CA ILE A 276 -8.62 -4.42 6.66
C ILE A 276 -8.83 -5.57 7.65
N ASP A 277 -9.51 -6.64 7.19
CA ASP A 277 -9.73 -7.80 8.03
C ASP A 277 -9.63 -9.10 7.24
N GLU A 278 -8.50 -9.78 7.38
CA GLU A 278 -8.22 -11.02 6.65
C GLU A 278 -9.23 -12.13 6.97
N TYR A 279 -9.77 -12.20 8.20
CA TYR A 279 -10.81 -13.18 8.52
C TYR A 279 -12.07 -12.99 7.65
N THR A 280 -12.40 -11.73 7.37
CA THR A 280 -13.56 -11.35 6.55
C THR A 280 -13.24 -11.43 5.05
N GLN A 281 -12.01 -11.11 4.64
CA GLN A 281 -11.61 -10.99 3.23
C GLN A 281 -11.11 -12.31 2.62
N ALA A 282 -10.40 -13.16 3.38
CA ALA A 282 -9.87 -14.44 2.89
C ALA A 282 -10.88 -15.34 2.16
N PRO A 283 -12.16 -15.43 2.59
CA PRO A 283 -13.16 -16.21 1.88
C PRO A 283 -13.40 -15.81 0.43
N TYR A 284 -13.05 -14.57 0.06
CA TYR A 284 -13.35 -14.00 -1.25
C TYR A 284 -12.23 -14.17 -2.27
N TYR A 285 -11.00 -14.55 -1.88
CA TYR A 285 -9.94 -14.91 -2.84
C TYR A 285 -10.38 -16.00 -3.83
N PRO A 286 -10.82 -17.20 -3.39
CA PRO A 286 -11.24 -18.24 -4.33
C PRO A 286 -12.51 -17.87 -5.10
N GLU A 287 -13.42 -17.10 -4.50
CA GLU A 287 -14.65 -16.67 -5.18
C GLU A 287 -14.35 -15.69 -6.30
N PHE A 288 -13.54 -14.67 -6.04
CA PHE A 288 -13.17 -13.68 -7.04
C PHE A 288 -12.33 -14.30 -8.17
N ALA A 289 -11.48 -15.28 -7.86
CA ALA A 289 -10.69 -15.99 -8.87
C ALA A 289 -11.52 -16.69 -9.95
N VAL A 290 -12.80 -17.03 -9.70
CA VAL A 290 -13.64 -17.75 -10.66
C VAL A 290 -14.98 -17.07 -10.97
N ASN A 291 -15.45 -16.16 -10.12
CA ASN A 291 -16.73 -15.48 -10.20
C ASN A 291 -16.59 -13.94 -10.21
N ASN A 292 -15.44 -13.39 -10.61
CA ASN A 292 -15.24 -11.94 -10.72
C ASN A 292 -16.20 -11.29 -11.75
N THR A 293 -16.26 -9.96 -11.65
CA THR A 293 -16.97 -9.02 -12.53
C THR A 293 -16.86 -9.33 -14.02
N TYR A 294 -15.72 -9.86 -14.45
CA TYR A 294 -15.36 -10.02 -15.86
C TYR A 294 -15.64 -11.43 -16.39
N GLY A 295 -16.23 -12.33 -15.58
CA GLY A 295 -16.48 -13.72 -15.98
C GLY A 295 -15.20 -14.53 -16.23
N ILE A 296 -14.07 -14.09 -15.69
CA ILE A 296 -12.78 -14.76 -15.86
C ILE A 296 -12.70 -15.93 -14.89
N LYS A 297 -12.58 -17.15 -15.42
CA LYS A 297 -12.18 -18.31 -14.61
C LYS A 297 -10.65 -18.38 -14.55
N ALA A 298 -10.06 -17.64 -13.61
CA ALA A 298 -8.60 -17.50 -13.51
C ALA A 298 -7.94 -18.80 -13.08
N VAL A 299 -8.54 -19.54 -12.15
CA VAL A 299 -8.03 -20.85 -11.69
C VAL A 299 -9.00 -21.99 -12.04
N ASN A 300 -8.47 -23.20 -12.19
CA ASN A 300 -9.28 -24.38 -12.49
C ASN A 300 -10.00 -24.92 -11.22
N ASP A 301 -10.92 -25.87 -11.41
CA ASP A 301 -11.72 -26.43 -10.31
C ASP A 301 -10.87 -27.12 -9.25
N THR A 302 -9.72 -27.70 -9.60
CA THR A 302 -8.82 -28.33 -8.62
C THR A 302 -8.20 -27.29 -7.69
N VAL A 303 -7.71 -26.18 -8.24
CA VAL A 303 -7.12 -25.08 -7.45
C VAL A 303 -8.19 -24.40 -6.61
N TYR A 304 -9.35 -24.07 -7.19
CA TYR A 304 -10.48 -23.50 -6.47
C TYR A 304 -10.91 -24.38 -5.28
N ASN A 305 -11.10 -25.68 -5.50
CA ASN A 305 -11.49 -26.60 -4.42
C ASN A 305 -10.40 -26.73 -3.34
N TYR A 306 -9.12 -26.67 -3.71
CA TYR A 306 -8.02 -26.65 -2.75
C TYR A 306 -8.05 -25.39 -1.89
N GLN A 307 -8.19 -24.20 -2.48
CA GLN A 307 -8.29 -22.95 -1.74
C GLN A 307 -9.47 -22.97 -0.76
N LYS A 308 -10.66 -23.42 -1.20
CA LYS A 308 -11.83 -23.57 -0.32
C LYS A 308 -11.61 -24.58 0.81
N PHE A 309 -10.87 -25.66 0.54
CA PHE A 309 -10.50 -26.64 1.55
C PHE A 309 -9.52 -26.06 2.57
N ALA A 310 -8.42 -25.44 2.12
CA ALA A 310 -7.42 -24.82 2.98
C ALA A 310 -8.00 -23.69 3.83
N LEU A 311 -8.97 -22.95 3.29
CA LEU A 311 -9.69 -21.91 4.01
C LEU A 311 -10.46 -22.44 5.23
N ASN A 312 -11.11 -23.61 5.10
CA ASN A 312 -12.13 -24.09 6.05
C ASN A 312 -11.75 -25.36 6.82
N MET A 313 -10.65 -26.02 6.47
CA MET A 313 -10.23 -27.23 7.18
C MET A 313 -9.88 -26.93 8.65
N ILE A 314 -9.90 -27.95 9.50
CA ILE A 314 -9.40 -27.84 10.88
C ILE A 314 -7.93 -27.43 10.82
N LEU A 315 -7.55 -26.40 11.58
CA LEU A 315 -6.25 -25.71 11.48
C LEU A 315 -5.95 -25.15 10.08
N GLY A 316 -6.99 -24.87 9.28
CA GLY A 316 -6.92 -24.07 8.07
C GLY A 316 -6.96 -22.57 8.37
N CYS A 317 -6.99 -21.74 7.34
CA CYS A 317 -6.84 -20.28 7.46
C CYS A 317 -7.78 -19.66 8.50
N LEU A 318 -9.10 -19.83 8.39
CA LEU A 318 -10.06 -19.18 9.30
C LEU A 318 -9.96 -19.68 10.76
N ASP A 319 -9.66 -20.96 10.95
CA ASP A 319 -9.48 -21.56 12.27
C ASP A 319 -8.22 -20.98 12.95
N GLN A 320 -7.11 -20.85 12.19
CA GLN A 320 -5.87 -20.29 12.71
C GLN A 320 -5.97 -18.79 12.98
N ILE A 321 -6.65 -18.01 12.12
CA ILE A 321 -6.93 -16.60 12.44
C ILE A 321 -7.73 -16.50 13.73
N SER A 322 -8.72 -17.38 13.94
CA SER A 322 -9.50 -17.41 15.19
C SER A 322 -8.62 -17.69 16.42
N LEU A 323 -7.60 -18.54 16.27
CA LEU A 323 -6.61 -18.78 17.34
C LEU A 323 -5.77 -17.52 17.62
N CYS A 324 -5.26 -16.83 16.58
CA CYS A 324 -4.53 -15.58 16.74
C CYS A 324 -5.38 -14.51 17.46
N ARG A 325 -6.63 -14.33 17.03
CA ARG A 325 -7.59 -13.39 17.62
C ARG A 325 -7.91 -13.67 19.09
N ALA A 326 -7.80 -14.92 19.53
CA ALA A 326 -7.99 -15.30 20.93
C ALA A 326 -6.78 -14.97 21.83
N THR A 327 -5.66 -14.52 21.25
CA THR A 327 -4.46 -14.12 21.99
C THR A 327 -4.44 -12.61 22.29
N ASN A 328 -3.49 -12.19 23.13
CA ASN A 328 -3.24 -10.78 23.37
C ASN A 328 -2.14 -10.20 22.46
N ARG A 329 -1.54 -11.00 21.57
CA ARG A 329 -0.49 -10.57 20.61
C ARG A 329 0.74 -9.89 21.26
N THR A 330 0.96 -10.08 22.57
CA THR A 330 2.01 -9.37 23.32
C THR A 330 3.25 -10.22 23.60
N THR A 331 3.18 -11.52 23.35
CA THR A 331 4.28 -12.45 23.54
C THR A 331 4.76 -13.05 22.23
N LEU A 332 6.01 -13.51 22.17
CA LEU A 332 6.55 -14.22 21.00
C LEU A 332 5.72 -15.47 20.63
N SER A 333 5.10 -16.14 21.61
CA SER A 333 4.21 -17.27 21.34
C SER A 333 2.90 -16.84 20.70
N ASP A 334 2.35 -15.68 21.09
CA ASP A 334 1.13 -15.15 20.47
C ASP A 334 1.42 -14.73 19.03
N GLN A 335 2.52 -14.02 18.82
CA GLN A 335 2.98 -13.62 17.48
C GLN A 335 3.20 -14.85 16.60
N ALA A 336 3.84 -15.92 17.09
CA ALA A 336 4.03 -17.15 16.32
C ALA A 336 2.69 -17.80 15.89
N ILE A 337 1.64 -17.72 16.71
CA ILE A 337 0.29 -18.19 16.34
C ILE A 337 -0.27 -17.35 15.19
N CYS A 338 -0.11 -16.03 15.26
CA CYS A 338 -0.56 -15.11 14.21
C CYS A 338 0.25 -15.26 12.91
N THR A 339 1.57 -15.45 13.00
CA THR A 339 2.45 -15.71 11.86
C THR A 339 2.09 -16.99 11.14
N GLU A 340 1.81 -18.08 11.88
CA GLU A 340 1.37 -19.34 11.29
C GLU A 340 0.00 -19.19 10.60
N ALA A 341 -0.92 -18.43 11.19
CA ALA A 341 -2.20 -18.09 10.58
C ALA A 341 -2.03 -17.29 9.27
N ALA A 342 -1.21 -16.23 9.29
CA ALA A 342 -0.91 -15.41 8.12
C ALA A 342 -0.30 -16.25 6.99
N ASN A 343 0.70 -17.08 7.30
CA ASN A 343 1.34 -17.95 6.31
C ASN A 343 0.35 -18.99 5.75
N MET A 344 -0.50 -19.60 6.59
CA MET A 344 -1.52 -20.54 6.14
C MET A 344 -2.48 -19.88 5.13
N CYS A 345 -2.99 -18.69 5.43
CA CYS A 345 -3.90 -17.97 4.56
C CYS A 345 -3.21 -17.56 3.25
N ARG A 346 -2.04 -16.93 3.33
CA ARG A 346 -1.33 -16.43 2.15
C ARG A 346 -0.81 -17.56 1.27
N ASP A 347 -0.20 -18.59 1.83
CA ASP A 347 0.40 -19.66 1.02
C ASP A 347 -0.65 -20.62 0.43
N SER A 348 -1.74 -20.88 1.16
CA SER A 348 -2.68 -21.95 0.81
C SER A 348 -4.03 -21.48 0.27
N VAL A 349 -4.44 -20.23 0.54
CA VAL A 349 -5.71 -19.67 0.06
C VAL A 349 -5.47 -18.64 -1.04
N GLU A 350 -4.60 -17.67 -0.80
CA GLU A 350 -4.38 -16.54 -1.71
C GLU A 350 -3.40 -16.88 -2.84
N SER A 351 -2.19 -17.33 -2.47
CA SER A 351 -1.08 -17.59 -3.38
C SER A 351 -1.33 -18.60 -4.50
N PRO A 352 -2.21 -19.62 -4.38
CA PRO A 352 -2.50 -20.50 -5.52
C PRO A 352 -2.94 -19.73 -6.78
N TYR A 353 -3.55 -18.55 -6.64
CA TYR A 353 -3.81 -17.68 -7.79
C TYR A 353 -2.52 -17.23 -8.50
N TYR A 354 -1.48 -16.85 -7.76
CA TYR A 354 -0.19 -16.36 -8.32
C TYR A 354 0.48 -17.39 -9.23
N TYR A 355 0.36 -18.67 -8.87
CA TYR A 355 1.02 -19.76 -9.60
C TYR A 355 0.22 -20.30 -10.78
N TYR A 356 -1.11 -20.33 -10.64
CA TYR A 356 -1.95 -21.11 -11.53
C TYR A 356 -2.88 -20.27 -12.40
N SER A 357 -3.01 -18.96 -12.14
CA SER A 357 -3.90 -18.09 -12.92
C SER A 357 -3.32 -17.63 -14.25
N GLY A 358 -2.00 -17.39 -14.30
CA GLY A 358 -1.35 -16.69 -15.40
C GLY A 358 -1.78 -15.22 -15.56
N ARG A 359 -2.37 -14.61 -14.52
CA ARG A 359 -2.97 -13.27 -14.54
C ARG A 359 -2.37 -12.34 -13.48
N GLY A 360 -2.53 -11.05 -13.70
CA GLY A 360 -2.10 -10.01 -12.78
C GLY A 360 -2.81 -10.11 -11.43
N VAL A 361 -2.07 -9.83 -10.36
CA VAL A 361 -2.60 -9.80 -8.98
C VAL A 361 -3.33 -8.50 -8.68
N TYR A 362 -2.88 -7.41 -9.32
CA TYR A 362 -3.45 -6.07 -9.22
C TYR A 362 -4.50 -5.77 -10.27
N ASP A 363 -4.55 -6.59 -11.32
CA ASP A 363 -5.60 -6.53 -12.32
C ASP A 363 -5.78 -7.91 -12.97
N ILE A 364 -6.89 -8.55 -12.65
CA ILE A 364 -7.23 -9.90 -13.15
C ILE A 364 -7.40 -9.94 -14.67
N ARG A 365 -7.64 -8.79 -15.33
CA ARG A 365 -7.83 -8.71 -16.78
C ARG A 365 -6.51 -8.89 -17.51
N HIS A 366 -5.40 -8.49 -16.89
CA HIS A 366 -4.08 -8.49 -17.48
C HIS A 366 -3.30 -9.81 -17.25
N PRO A 367 -2.34 -10.15 -18.13
CA PRO A 367 -1.35 -11.19 -17.85
C PRO A 367 -0.53 -10.91 -16.58
N ALA A 368 0.04 -11.95 -15.98
CA ALA A 368 0.87 -11.81 -14.77
C ALA A 368 2.14 -10.97 -14.97
N ASP A 369 2.65 -10.87 -16.20
CA ASP A 369 3.85 -10.12 -16.57
C ASP A 369 3.55 -8.76 -17.22
N ASP A 370 2.30 -8.29 -17.14
CA ASP A 370 1.93 -6.97 -17.63
C ASP A 370 2.49 -5.86 -16.72
N PRO A 371 3.28 -4.92 -17.25
CA PRO A 371 3.89 -3.86 -16.47
C PRO A 371 2.95 -2.64 -16.33
N THR A 372 1.65 -2.87 -16.11
CA THR A 372 0.65 -1.81 -15.96
C THR A 372 0.26 -1.69 -14.48
N PRO A 373 0.44 -0.53 -13.84
CA PRO A 373 1.01 0.72 -14.38
C PRO A 373 2.52 0.67 -14.64
N PRO A 374 3.04 1.49 -15.58
CA PRO A 374 4.47 1.48 -15.89
C PRO A 374 5.30 2.23 -14.85
N SER A 375 6.25 1.53 -14.23
CA SER A 375 7.10 2.07 -13.15
C SER A 375 8.35 2.84 -13.61
N TYR A 376 8.22 3.68 -14.65
CA TYR A 376 9.34 4.51 -15.16
C TYR A 376 9.93 5.45 -14.09
N TYR A 377 9.15 5.76 -13.06
CA TYR A 377 9.57 6.64 -11.99
C TYR A 377 10.72 6.07 -11.14
N VAL A 378 10.87 4.74 -11.05
CA VAL A 378 11.97 4.08 -10.32
C VAL A 378 13.32 4.46 -10.94
N ASP A 379 13.42 4.42 -12.27
CA ASP A 379 14.62 4.83 -13.01
C ASP A 379 14.82 6.36 -12.90
N TYR A 380 13.73 7.13 -12.99
CA TYR A 380 13.76 8.59 -12.87
C TYR A 380 14.28 9.05 -11.50
N LEU A 381 13.84 8.42 -10.41
CA LEU A 381 14.29 8.69 -9.04
C LEU A 381 15.76 8.32 -8.80
N ASN A 382 16.33 7.46 -9.66
CA ASN A 382 17.74 7.10 -9.62
C ASN A 382 18.64 7.98 -10.50
N LEU A 383 18.11 8.95 -11.24
CA LEU A 383 18.92 9.95 -11.94
C LEU A 383 19.62 10.89 -10.94
N ASP A 384 20.88 11.23 -11.19
CA ASP A 384 21.66 12.13 -10.33
C ASP A 384 20.99 13.51 -10.17
N SER A 385 20.44 14.05 -11.26
CA SER A 385 19.72 15.33 -11.24
C SER A 385 18.49 15.26 -10.32
N THR A 386 17.71 14.18 -10.42
CA THR A 386 16.51 13.98 -9.61
C THR A 386 16.87 13.82 -8.15
N ARG A 387 17.83 12.96 -7.81
CA ARG A 387 18.26 12.75 -6.41
C ARG A 387 18.77 14.04 -5.76
N ASN A 388 19.59 14.82 -6.48
CA ASN A 388 20.06 16.09 -5.97
C ASN A 388 18.92 17.10 -5.78
N ALA A 389 17.98 17.18 -6.73
CA ALA A 389 16.81 18.05 -6.61
C ALA A 389 15.92 17.67 -5.42
N LEU A 390 15.82 16.37 -5.10
CA LEU A 390 15.07 15.87 -3.95
C LEU A 390 15.80 16.01 -2.60
N GLY A 391 17.11 16.24 -2.64
CA GLY A 391 17.94 16.32 -1.43
C GLY A 391 18.40 14.97 -0.90
N VAL A 392 18.46 13.94 -1.75
CA VAL A 392 18.78 12.56 -1.37
C VAL A 392 20.08 12.07 -2.00
N ASN A 393 20.71 11.09 -1.36
CA ASN A 393 21.99 10.48 -1.77
C ASN A 393 21.92 8.93 -1.70
N LEU A 394 20.72 8.37 -1.69
CA LEU A 394 20.48 6.93 -1.70
C LEU A 394 20.05 6.47 -3.10
N ASN A 395 20.32 5.21 -3.42
CA ASN A 395 19.68 4.55 -4.54
C ASN A 395 18.24 4.24 -4.15
N TYR A 396 17.31 4.61 -5.03
CA TYR A 396 15.90 4.38 -4.79
C TYR A 396 15.54 2.90 -4.98
N SER A 397 14.80 2.36 -4.02
CA SER A 397 14.09 1.09 -4.09
C SER A 397 12.64 1.32 -3.70
N GLN A 398 11.72 0.82 -4.52
CA GLN A 398 10.29 1.03 -4.32
C GLN A 398 9.75 0.36 -3.05
N SER A 399 10.28 -0.80 -2.68
CA SER A 399 9.98 -1.47 -1.41
C SER A 399 11.23 -1.95 -0.70
N ASN A 400 11.08 -2.21 0.60
CA ASN A 400 12.11 -2.79 1.44
C ASN A 400 11.62 -4.13 2.03
N ASN A 401 12.24 -5.22 1.58
CA ASN A 401 11.84 -6.57 1.99
C ASN A 401 12.24 -6.92 3.43
N GLU A 402 13.21 -6.23 4.04
CA GLU A 402 13.49 -6.40 5.47
C GLU A 402 12.29 -5.96 6.31
N VAL A 403 11.62 -4.86 5.93
CA VAL A 403 10.40 -4.38 6.58
C VAL A 403 9.27 -5.38 6.38
N TYR A 404 9.02 -5.79 5.13
CA TYR A 404 8.00 -6.79 4.81
C TYR A 404 8.16 -8.07 5.65
N TYR A 405 9.37 -8.65 5.69
CA TYR A 405 9.62 -9.88 6.45
C TYR A 405 9.54 -9.68 7.97
N ALA A 406 9.82 -8.48 8.47
CA ALA A 406 9.65 -8.19 9.89
C ALA A 406 8.16 -8.18 10.28
N PHE A 407 7.31 -7.52 9.48
CA PHE A 407 5.84 -7.56 9.66
C PHE A 407 5.27 -8.98 9.51
N GLN A 408 5.77 -9.75 8.55
CA GLN A 408 5.34 -11.14 8.37
C GLN A 408 5.66 -11.98 9.62
N GLN A 409 6.81 -11.75 10.26
CA GLN A 409 7.25 -12.52 11.43
C GLN A 409 6.45 -12.25 12.70
N THR A 410 5.80 -11.09 12.81
CA THR A 410 4.91 -10.76 13.94
C THR A 410 3.48 -11.28 13.72
N GLY A 411 3.10 -11.55 12.47
CA GLY A 411 1.75 -11.96 12.11
C GLY A 411 0.77 -10.78 12.00
N ASP A 412 1.29 -9.56 11.87
CA ASP A 412 0.51 -8.30 11.79
C ASP A 412 -0.59 -8.36 10.72
N PHE A 413 -0.35 -9.08 9.63
CA PHE A 413 -1.30 -9.27 8.51
C PHE A 413 -2.69 -9.75 8.95
N VAL A 414 -2.80 -10.57 10.01
CA VAL A 414 -4.07 -11.16 10.49
C VAL A 414 -4.57 -10.57 11.81
N TYR A 415 -3.98 -9.47 12.28
CA TYR A 415 -4.42 -8.86 13.53
C TYR A 415 -5.84 -8.30 13.41
N PRO A 416 -6.69 -8.43 14.45
CA PRO A 416 -8.08 -7.98 14.39
C PRO A 416 -8.27 -6.49 14.66
N ASN A 417 -7.28 -5.77 15.19
CA ASN A 417 -7.53 -4.41 15.69
C ASN A 417 -7.85 -3.42 14.56
N PHE A 418 -7.48 -3.67 13.30
CA PHE A 418 -7.75 -2.71 12.23
C PHE A 418 -9.25 -2.55 11.95
N ILE A 419 -10.03 -3.63 12.00
CA ILE A 419 -11.50 -3.52 11.89
C ILE A 419 -12.10 -2.94 13.18
N GLU A 420 -11.54 -3.24 14.36
CA GLU A 420 -11.97 -2.66 15.64
C GLU A 420 -11.74 -1.14 15.66
N ASP A 421 -10.58 -0.67 15.18
CA ASP A 421 -10.23 0.73 15.03
C ASP A 421 -11.19 1.42 14.05
N LEU A 422 -11.51 0.79 12.92
CA LEU A 422 -12.49 1.29 11.96
C LEU A 422 -13.88 1.46 12.59
N GLU A 423 -14.33 0.49 13.39
CA GLU A 423 -15.59 0.55 14.14
C GLU A 423 -15.61 1.71 15.13
N MET A 424 -14.51 1.97 15.84
CA MET A 424 -14.40 3.11 16.74
C MET A 424 -14.46 4.45 15.98
N LEU A 425 -13.74 4.57 14.86
CA LEU A 425 -13.71 5.78 14.03
C LEU A 425 -15.09 6.12 13.46
N LEU A 426 -15.86 5.11 13.04
CA LEU A 426 -17.23 5.28 12.55
C LEU A 426 -18.23 5.76 13.61
N ASN A 427 -17.90 5.58 14.90
CA ASN A 427 -18.69 6.15 15.99
C ASN A 427 -18.27 7.59 16.35
N ASN A 428 -17.18 8.10 15.75
CA ASN A 428 -16.73 9.49 15.87
C ASN A 428 -17.24 10.34 14.68
N SER A 429 -17.00 11.65 14.72
CA SER A 429 -17.41 12.58 13.64
C SER A 429 -16.50 12.54 12.40
N VAL A 430 -15.93 11.37 12.08
CA VAL A 430 -14.99 11.15 10.97
C VAL A 430 -15.75 10.62 9.75
N ARG A 431 -15.39 11.07 8.54
CA ARG A 431 -15.85 10.47 7.29
C ARG A 431 -14.95 9.32 6.88
N VAL A 432 -15.55 8.18 6.57
CA VAL A 432 -14.84 6.97 6.15
C VAL A 432 -15.30 6.59 4.75
N SER A 433 -14.35 6.50 3.81
CA SER A 433 -14.61 6.10 2.43
C SER A 433 -13.78 4.89 2.06
N LEU A 434 -14.46 3.78 1.79
CA LEU A 434 -13.87 2.56 1.26
C LEU A 434 -14.07 2.52 -0.25
N ILE A 435 -12.98 2.47 -1.03
CA ILE A 435 -13.02 2.53 -2.49
C ILE A 435 -12.31 1.28 -3.03
N TYR A 436 -12.96 0.55 -3.94
CA TYR A 436 -12.41 -0.70 -4.47
C TYR A 436 -12.57 -0.76 -5.98
N GLY A 437 -11.46 -0.88 -6.69
CA GLY A 437 -11.44 -1.22 -8.11
C GLY A 437 -11.96 -2.64 -8.36
N ASP A 438 -12.84 -2.79 -9.34
CA ASP A 438 -13.56 -4.05 -9.55
C ASP A 438 -12.81 -5.13 -10.35
N ALA A 439 -11.58 -4.85 -10.77
CA ALA A 439 -10.64 -5.77 -11.43
C ALA A 439 -9.49 -6.22 -10.52
N ASP A 440 -9.34 -5.64 -9.34
CA ASP A 440 -8.31 -6.06 -8.39
C ASP A 440 -8.60 -7.44 -7.80
N TYR A 441 -7.62 -8.34 -7.83
CA TYR A 441 -7.74 -9.66 -7.19
C TYR A 441 -7.32 -9.60 -5.73
N ILE A 442 -6.16 -9.00 -5.45
CA ILE A 442 -5.50 -9.13 -4.15
C ILE A 442 -6.26 -8.40 -3.04
N CYS A 443 -6.85 -7.24 -3.35
CA CYS A 443 -7.77 -6.56 -2.44
C CYS A 443 -9.14 -6.43 -3.10
N ASN A 444 -9.67 -7.56 -3.57
CA ASN A 444 -10.90 -7.55 -4.36
C ASN A 444 -12.09 -6.89 -3.65
N TRP A 445 -12.94 -6.25 -4.47
CA TRP A 445 -14.10 -5.52 -3.99
C TRP A 445 -15.16 -6.40 -3.29
N PHE A 446 -15.17 -7.73 -3.49
CA PHE A 446 -16.07 -8.62 -2.74
C PHE A 446 -15.68 -8.63 -1.26
N GLY A 447 -14.38 -8.79 -0.97
CA GLY A 447 -13.84 -8.70 0.39
C GLY A 447 -14.06 -7.31 1.00
N GLY A 448 -13.75 -6.25 0.26
CA GLY A 448 -14.00 -4.88 0.71
C GLY A 448 -15.47 -4.59 1.03
N GLN A 449 -16.39 -5.10 0.20
CA GLN A 449 -17.83 -5.00 0.45
C GLN A 449 -18.20 -5.76 1.73
N ALA A 450 -17.68 -6.98 1.90
CA ALA A 450 -17.95 -7.78 3.08
C ALA A 450 -17.48 -7.10 4.38
N VAL A 451 -16.31 -6.43 4.35
CA VAL A 451 -15.87 -5.57 5.47
C VAL A 451 -16.86 -4.44 5.70
N SER A 452 -17.26 -3.71 4.65
CA SER A 452 -18.21 -2.59 4.79
C SER A 452 -19.57 -2.99 5.38
N LEU A 453 -20.04 -4.21 5.11
CA LEU A 453 -21.27 -4.75 5.68
C LEU A 453 -21.06 -5.39 7.06
N GLY A 454 -19.82 -5.79 7.35
CA GLY A 454 -19.41 -6.50 8.55
C GLY A 454 -19.15 -5.59 9.74
N VAL A 455 -18.57 -4.39 9.51
CA VAL A 455 -18.20 -3.44 10.56
C VAL A 455 -19.35 -3.19 11.54
N ASN A 456 -19.06 -3.31 12.82
CA ASN A 456 -20.01 -3.16 13.91
C ASN A 456 -20.02 -1.74 14.47
N TYR A 457 -20.90 -0.89 13.94
CA TYR A 457 -21.04 0.50 14.37
C TYR A 457 -22.52 0.92 14.44
N THR A 458 -22.77 2.12 14.97
CA THR A 458 -24.13 2.60 15.31
C THR A 458 -25.14 2.56 14.15
N HIS A 459 -24.71 2.70 12.90
CA HIS A 459 -25.60 2.71 11.72
C HIS A 459 -25.45 1.49 10.81
N LYS A 460 -24.93 0.37 11.35
CA LYS A 460 -24.67 -0.86 10.58
C LYS A 460 -25.91 -1.34 9.83
N GLU A 461 -27.05 -1.45 10.49
CA GLU A 461 -28.28 -1.94 9.88
C GLU A 461 -28.77 -0.99 8.79
N GLU A 462 -28.68 0.32 8.98
CA GLU A 462 -29.10 1.30 7.97
C GLU A 462 -28.15 1.35 6.78
N PHE A 463 -26.84 1.18 6.98
CA PHE A 463 -25.88 1.06 5.87
C PHE A 463 -26.08 -0.24 5.10
N ALA A 464 -26.34 -1.36 5.79
CA ALA A 464 -26.68 -2.62 5.15
C ALA A 464 -27.99 -2.53 4.33
N ALA A 465 -28.93 -1.70 4.76
CA ALA A 465 -30.19 -1.44 4.06
C ALA A 465 -30.07 -0.42 2.91
N ALA A 466 -29.05 0.44 2.90
CA ALA A 466 -28.82 1.41 1.83
C ALA A 466 -28.57 0.69 0.48
N GLY A 467 -29.14 1.24 -0.58
CA GLY A 467 -28.98 0.72 -1.93
C GLY A 467 -27.69 1.22 -2.59
N TYR A 468 -27.26 0.52 -3.64
CA TYR A 468 -26.23 0.98 -4.56
C TYR A 468 -26.82 1.98 -5.55
N GLU A 469 -26.25 3.18 -5.57
CA GLU A 469 -26.58 4.26 -6.50
C GLU A 469 -25.42 4.48 -7.48
N PRO A 470 -25.68 4.80 -8.76
CA PRO A 470 -24.61 5.07 -9.72
C PRO A 470 -23.69 6.20 -9.27
N PHE A 471 -22.39 5.97 -9.34
CA PHE A 471 -21.37 7.01 -9.16
C PHE A 471 -21.15 7.73 -10.50
N MET A 472 -21.72 8.92 -10.60
CA MET A 472 -21.73 9.76 -11.79
C MET A 472 -20.75 10.93 -11.66
N VAL A 473 -19.95 11.15 -12.71
CA VAL A 473 -19.11 12.35 -12.87
C VAL A 473 -19.33 12.88 -14.29
N ASP A 474 -19.78 14.13 -14.41
CA ASP A 474 -20.05 14.80 -15.70
C ASP A 474 -20.87 13.96 -16.71
N GLY A 475 -21.86 13.22 -16.19
CA GLY A 475 -22.76 12.38 -17.00
C GLY A 475 -22.17 11.02 -17.40
N THR A 476 -20.97 10.67 -16.93
CA THR A 476 -20.36 9.35 -17.08
C THR A 476 -20.47 8.57 -15.79
N GLU A 477 -20.90 7.32 -15.87
CA GLU A 477 -20.94 6.38 -14.76
C GLU A 477 -19.58 5.71 -14.60
N TYR A 478 -18.97 5.85 -13.43
CA TYR A 478 -17.65 5.30 -13.12
C TYR A 478 -17.70 4.14 -12.13
N GLY A 479 -18.88 3.82 -11.61
CA GLY A 479 -19.03 2.86 -10.54
C GLY A 479 -20.39 2.98 -9.87
N GLU A 480 -20.47 2.41 -8.66
CA GLU A 480 -21.65 2.51 -7.82
C GLU A 480 -21.25 2.62 -6.36
N VAL A 481 -22.06 3.37 -5.61
CA VAL A 481 -21.79 3.69 -4.22
C VAL A 481 -22.96 3.30 -3.32
N ARG A 482 -22.61 2.74 -2.17
CA ARG A 482 -23.48 2.60 -1.01
C ARG A 482 -22.99 3.55 0.06
N GLN A 483 -23.85 4.43 0.55
CA GLN A 483 -23.48 5.43 1.55
C GLN A 483 -24.57 5.61 2.59
N ARG A 484 -24.17 5.70 3.87
CA ARG A 484 -25.01 6.08 5.00
C ARG A 484 -24.27 7.11 5.83
N GLY A 485 -24.73 8.36 5.79
CA GLY A 485 -24.09 9.49 6.46
C GLY A 485 -22.59 9.55 6.13
N ASN A 486 -21.76 9.44 7.16
CA ASN A 486 -20.31 9.55 7.05
C ASN A 486 -19.59 8.29 6.53
N PHE A 487 -20.29 7.18 6.31
CA PHE A 487 -19.69 5.93 5.83
C PHE A 487 -20.11 5.61 4.41
N SER A 488 -19.14 5.25 3.56
CA SER A 488 -19.37 4.84 2.18
C SER A 488 -18.51 3.66 1.76
N PHE A 489 -19.08 2.84 0.88
CA PHE A 489 -18.37 1.83 0.08
C PHE A 489 -18.66 2.10 -1.39
N THR A 490 -17.59 2.27 -2.18
CA THR A 490 -17.67 2.54 -3.62
C THR A 490 -16.95 1.44 -4.38
N ARG A 491 -17.66 0.81 -5.30
CA ARG A 491 -17.06 -0.05 -6.32
C ARG A 491 -16.78 0.80 -7.55
N VAL A 492 -15.53 0.83 -8.01
CA VAL A 492 -15.10 1.60 -9.19
C VAL A 492 -14.93 0.64 -10.37
N TYR A 493 -15.60 0.93 -11.47
CA TYR A 493 -15.59 0.10 -12.66
C TYR A 493 -14.28 0.23 -13.43
N GLU A 494 -13.87 -0.87 -14.03
CA GLU A 494 -12.70 -0.96 -14.90
C GLU A 494 -11.37 -0.55 -14.23
N ALA A 495 -11.31 -0.60 -12.90
CA ALA A 495 -10.13 -0.26 -12.12
C ALA A 495 -9.51 -1.50 -11.46
N GLY A 496 -8.18 -1.64 -11.59
CA GLY A 496 -7.39 -2.57 -10.81
C GLY A 496 -7.12 -2.05 -9.39
N HIS A 497 -5.99 -2.45 -8.83
CA HIS A 497 -5.57 -2.13 -7.46
C HIS A 497 -5.38 -0.61 -7.26
N GLU A 498 -4.58 0.00 -8.12
CA GLU A 498 -4.28 1.44 -8.14
C GLU A 498 -5.42 2.23 -8.81
N VAL A 499 -6.57 2.35 -8.14
CA VAL A 499 -7.77 3.01 -8.68
C VAL A 499 -7.49 4.37 -9.35
N PRO A 500 -6.67 5.27 -8.78
CA PRO A 500 -6.39 6.56 -9.41
C PRO A 500 -5.67 6.46 -10.75
N TYR A 501 -4.86 5.42 -10.98
CA TYR A 501 -4.24 5.19 -12.29
C TYR A 501 -5.29 4.84 -13.35
N TYR A 502 -6.18 3.89 -13.04
CA TYR A 502 -7.17 3.38 -14.00
C TYR A 502 -8.30 4.37 -14.26
N GLN A 503 -8.77 5.05 -13.20
CA GLN A 503 -9.92 5.96 -13.26
C GLN A 503 -9.58 7.31 -12.59
N PRO A 504 -8.66 8.11 -13.17
CA PRO A 504 -8.14 9.32 -12.53
C PRO A 504 -9.21 10.39 -12.29
N VAL A 505 -10.15 10.55 -13.23
CA VAL A 505 -11.29 11.48 -13.10
C VAL A 505 -12.18 11.08 -11.91
N ALA A 506 -12.49 9.79 -11.84
CA ALA A 506 -13.34 9.23 -10.81
C ALA A 506 -12.68 9.31 -9.42
N SER A 507 -11.39 8.99 -9.36
CA SER A 507 -10.58 9.07 -8.14
C SER A 507 -10.52 10.48 -7.56
N LEU A 508 -10.18 11.48 -8.38
CA LEU A 508 -10.14 12.88 -7.93
C LEU A 508 -11.50 13.34 -7.40
N GLU A 509 -12.58 12.92 -8.05
CA GLU A 509 -13.93 13.31 -7.65
C GLU A 509 -14.41 12.61 -6.38
N LEU A 510 -14.10 11.32 -6.18
CA LEU A 510 -14.35 10.62 -4.92
C LEU A 510 -13.59 11.28 -3.77
N PHE A 511 -12.30 11.60 -3.99
CA PHE A 511 -11.49 12.32 -3.03
C PHE A 511 -12.13 13.65 -2.66
N ARG A 512 -12.40 14.50 -3.66
CA ARG A 512 -13.00 15.83 -3.47
C ARG A 512 -14.34 15.77 -2.76
N ARG A 513 -15.27 14.90 -3.19
CA ARG A 513 -16.61 14.78 -2.59
C ARG A 513 -16.52 14.33 -1.14
N THR A 514 -15.66 13.35 -0.84
CA THR A 514 -15.43 12.88 0.52
C THR A 514 -14.89 14.01 1.41
N LEU A 515 -13.85 14.71 0.95
CA LEU A 515 -13.28 15.84 1.70
C LEU A 515 -14.30 16.93 1.97
N LEU A 516 -15.16 17.23 0.99
CA LEU A 516 -16.19 18.24 1.10
C LEU A 516 -17.48 17.75 1.76
N GLY A 517 -17.58 16.49 2.19
CA GLY A 517 -18.81 15.93 2.76
C GLY A 517 -20.01 16.08 1.83
N LEU A 518 -19.78 15.85 0.54
CA LEU A 518 -20.83 15.72 -0.46
C LEU A 518 -21.24 14.25 -0.56
N ASP A 519 -22.44 13.99 -1.09
CA ASP A 519 -22.78 12.63 -1.47
C ASP A 519 -21.80 12.15 -2.54
N LEU A 520 -21.50 10.86 -2.52
CA LEU A 520 -20.54 10.32 -3.48
C LEU A 520 -21.19 9.97 -4.82
N ALA A 521 -22.51 9.80 -4.88
CA ALA A 521 -23.22 9.37 -6.08
C ALA A 521 -23.12 10.41 -7.20
N ASP A 522 -23.52 11.66 -6.95
CA ASP A 522 -23.48 12.72 -7.96
C ASP A 522 -22.85 14.03 -7.46
N GLY A 523 -22.62 14.17 -6.15
CA GLY A 523 -21.96 15.32 -5.54
C GLY A 523 -22.83 16.57 -5.44
N ASN A 524 -24.15 16.45 -5.65
CA ASN A 524 -25.07 17.58 -5.65
C ASN A 524 -25.57 17.96 -4.25
N LEU A 525 -25.42 17.08 -3.26
CA LEU A 525 -25.94 17.23 -1.91
C LEU A 525 -24.81 17.26 -0.88
N LYS A 526 -24.89 18.22 0.06
CA LYS A 526 -24.10 18.16 1.29
C LYS A 526 -24.74 17.13 2.22
N ILE A 527 -24.00 16.10 2.62
CA ILE A 527 -24.56 15.02 3.45
C ILE A 527 -24.83 15.50 4.88
N SER A 528 -25.95 15.02 5.44
CA SER A 528 -26.27 15.06 6.87
C SER A 528 -26.22 13.64 7.45
N GLY A 529 -26.23 13.51 8.78
CA GLY A 529 -26.09 12.18 9.43
C GLY A 529 -27.17 11.15 9.07
N ASN A 530 -28.31 11.57 8.52
CA ASN A 530 -29.39 10.71 8.05
C ASN A 530 -29.38 10.43 6.54
N TYR A 531 -28.41 10.96 5.78
CA TYR A 531 -28.28 10.72 4.34
C TYR A 531 -28.10 9.21 4.06
N SER A 532 -28.74 8.71 3.01
CA SER A 532 -28.63 7.33 2.56
C SER A 532 -28.74 7.29 1.05
N THR A 533 -27.91 6.49 0.38
CA THR A 533 -28.11 6.17 -1.04
C THR A 533 -29.32 5.28 -1.23
N GLU A 534 -29.94 5.42 -2.39
CA GLU A 534 -31.12 4.64 -2.82
C GLU A 534 -30.75 3.79 -4.04
N GLY A 535 -31.34 2.60 -4.18
CA GLY A 535 -31.04 1.73 -5.32
C GLY A 535 -31.13 0.24 -5.01
N THR A 536 -30.41 -0.58 -5.77
CA THR A 536 -30.45 -2.04 -5.58
C THR A 536 -29.64 -2.47 -4.37
N ALA A 537 -30.10 -3.52 -3.68
CA ALA A 537 -29.36 -4.06 -2.53
C ALA A 537 -27.99 -4.63 -2.92
N ASN A 538 -27.82 -5.05 -4.17
CA ASN A 538 -26.59 -5.63 -4.66
C ASN A 538 -26.04 -4.81 -5.82
N SER A 539 -24.72 -4.73 -5.88
CA SER A 539 -23.97 -4.32 -7.06
C SER A 539 -24.01 -5.44 -8.09
N THR A 540 -24.61 -5.19 -9.26
CA THR A 540 -24.87 -6.23 -10.28
C THR A 540 -24.19 -5.97 -11.61
N HIS A 541 -23.42 -4.89 -11.71
CA HIS A 541 -22.69 -4.56 -12.92
C HIS A 541 -21.67 -5.64 -13.27
N THR A 542 -21.66 -6.05 -14.54
CA THR A 542 -20.73 -7.03 -15.10
C THR A 542 -20.14 -6.46 -16.38
N GLU A 543 -18.86 -6.72 -16.61
CA GLU A 543 -18.17 -6.28 -17.81
C GLU A 543 -17.82 -7.45 -18.72
N SER A 544 -17.78 -7.17 -20.02
CA SER A 544 -17.44 -8.21 -21.00
C SER A 544 -15.95 -8.51 -20.97
N PHE A 545 -15.61 -9.79 -20.82
CA PHE A 545 -14.23 -10.25 -20.94
C PHE A 545 -13.62 -9.92 -22.30
N VAL A 546 -12.42 -9.34 -22.31
CA VAL A 546 -11.57 -9.24 -23.50
C VAL A 546 -10.48 -10.30 -23.40
N ALA A 547 -10.46 -11.23 -24.35
CA ALA A 547 -9.47 -12.29 -24.40
C ALA A 547 -8.05 -11.74 -24.61
N LEU A 548 -7.08 -12.32 -23.91
CA LEU A 548 -5.66 -12.03 -24.12
C LEU A 548 -5.29 -12.31 -25.58
N PRO A 549 -4.46 -11.45 -26.22
CA PRO A 549 -3.95 -11.75 -27.55
C PRO A 549 -3.24 -13.10 -27.53
N SER A 550 -3.59 -14.01 -28.45
CA SER A 550 -2.89 -15.28 -28.57
C SER A 550 -1.42 -15.01 -28.86
N THR A 551 -0.51 -15.50 -28.02
CA THR A 551 0.91 -15.55 -28.31
C THR A 551 1.11 -16.41 -29.55
N SER A 552 1.25 -15.79 -30.73
CA SER A 552 1.62 -16.51 -31.94
C SER A 552 3.05 -17.00 -31.75
N SER A 553 3.19 -18.28 -31.44
CA SER A 553 4.46 -18.99 -31.51
C SER A 553 4.98 -18.87 -32.94
N SER A 554 6.13 -18.21 -33.10
CA SER A 554 6.91 -18.37 -34.31
C SER A 554 7.43 -19.82 -34.31
N GLU A 555 6.95 -20.60 -35.27
CA GLU A 555 7.43 -21.94 -35.56
C GLU A 555 8.95 -21.91 -35.79
N ALA A 556 9.71 -22.45 -34.84
CA ALA A 556 11.05 -22.98 -35.09
C ALA A 556 10.98 -24.49 -34.93
N SER A 557 10.79 -25.18 -36.05
CA SER A 557 10.88 -26.63 -36.18
C SER A 557 12.25 -27.12 -35.69
N GLY A 558 12.27 -27.89 -34.60
CA GLY A 558 13.46 -28.59 -34.11
C GLY A 558 13.04 -29.81 -33.30
N SER A 559 13.04 -30.97 -33.93
CA SER A 559 12.72 -32.25 -33.29
C SER A 559 13.76 -32.64 -32.24
N SER A 560 13.34 -32.90 -31.01
CA SER A 560 14.01 -33.88 -30.15
C SER A 560 13.06 -34.41 -29.08
N THR A 561 12.80 -35.72 -29.15
CA THR A 561 12.15 -36.54 -28.14
C THR A 561 12.95 -36.60 -26.84
N SER A 562 12.29 -36.45 -25.68
CA SER A 562 12.70 -37.16 -24.46
C SER A 562 11.57 -37.30 -23.44
N SER A 563 11.68 -38.41 -22.72
CA SER A 563 10.78 -39.09 -21.81
C SER A 563 10.42 -38.34 -20.52
N SER A 564 9.19 -38.56 -20.08
CA SER A 564 8.65 -38.23 -18.76
C SER A 564 9.35 -39.00 -17.62
N SER A 565 9.82 -38.27 -16.61
CA SER A 565 9.99 -38.79 -15.25
C SER A 565 9.54 -37.73 -14.26
N ALA A 566 8.47 -38.01 -13.52
CA ALA A 566 7.98 -37.20 -12.42
C ALA A 566 8.99 -37.27 -11.27
N ALA A 567 9.56 -36.13 -10.89
CA ALA A 567 10.29 -35.95 -9.64
C ALA A 567 9.45 -35.02 -8.75
N ALA A 568 9.20 -35.46 -7.52
CA ALA A 568 8.54 -34.66 -6.50
C ALA A 568 9.39 -33.40 -6.22
N VAL A 569 8.78 -32.24 -6.44
CA VAL A 569 9.37 -30.94 -6.14
C VAL A 569 8.91 -30.55 -4.74
N THR A 570 9.84 -30.51 -3.78
CA THR A 570 9.67 -29.69 -2.57
C THR A 570 9.83 -28.23 -2.99
N THR A 571 8.71 -27.55 -3.18
CA THR A 571 8.64 -26.13 -3.54
C THR A 571 8.75 -25.27 -2.29
N VAL A 572 9.78 -24.43 -2.22
CA VAL A 572 9.72 -23.17 -1.46
C VAL A 572 8.98 -22.19 -2.36
N ALA A 573 7.94 -21.55 -1.85
CA ALA A 573 7.09 -20.60 -2.57
C ALA A 573 7.91 -19.38 -3.06
N PRO A 574 7.91 -19.01 -4.35
CA PRO A 574 8.27 -17.65 -4.75
C PRO A 574 7.23 -16.64 -4.24
N GLN A 575 7.70 -15.68 -3.44
CA GLN A 575 6.86 -14.61 -2.94
C GLN A 575 6.79 -13.48 -3.95
N VAL A 576 5.57 -13.17 -4.41
CA VAL A 576 5.28 -11.91 -5.08
C VAL A 576 5.31 -10.83 -4.00
N ILE A 577 6.18 -9.83 -4.17
CA ILE A 577 6.20 -8.68 -3.26
C ILE A 577 4.92 -7.89 -3.56
N GLU A 578 4.08 -7.81 -2.55
CA GLU A 578 2.87 -7.00 -2.57
C GLU A 578 3.29 -5.54 -2.40
N TRP A 579 2.91 -4.67 -3.35
CA TRP A 579 3.06 -3.22 -3.24
C TRP A 579 2.05 -2.61 -2.27
#